data_AF-Q117C1-F1
#
_entry.id   AF-Q117C1-F1
#
_cell.length_a   1.000
_cell.length_b   1.000
_cell.length_c   1.000
_cell.angle_alpha   90.00
_cell.angle_beta   90.00
_cell.angle_gamma   90.00
#
_symmetry.space_group_name_H-M   'P 1'
#
loop_
_entity.id
_entity.type
_entity.pdbx_description
1 polymer ?
#
loop_
_entity_poly.entity_id
_entity_poly.type
_entity_poly.pdbx_seq_one_letter_code
_entity_poly.pdbx_strand_id
1 'polypeptide(L)'
;MGLIEFRDRLINEEHQLLKFDRKVFTNNPILFRQKVAKIKAYGGGDVPESSLDAVMLALAQPFDLESNKAIVLVTDAPPHIPDKKTKNIEEVVTAIQTTGIEQFYLVIATQDAESQVYLKLLSGVKGMAFDLGKGDDFCSRAENFKRTLMSLGKTISTATR
;
A
#
# COMPACT_ATOMS: atom_id res chain seq x y z
N MET A 1 -3.98 2.73 -12.23
CA MET A 1 -4.30 2.78 -10.78
C MET A 1 -5.17 1.60 -10.40
N GLY A 2 -4.81 0.86 -9.35
CA GLY A 2 -5.57 -0.27 -8.81
C GLY A 2 -5.81 -0.05 -7.31
N LEU A 3 -6.74 -0.79 -6.72
CA LEU A 3 -7.13 -0.60 -5.32
C LEU A 3 -7.48 -1.95 -4.68
N ILE A 4 -6.86 -2.21 -3.52
CA ILE A 4 -7.10 -3.38 -2.68
C ILE A 4 -7.54 -2.87 -1.33
N GLU A 5 -8.72 -3.30 -0.89
CA GLU A 5 -9.16 -3.17 0.49
C GLU A 5 -8.76 -4.45 1.21
N PHE A 6 -8.06 -4.32 2.33
CA PHE A 6 -7.70 -5.44 3.18
C PHE A 6 -8.27 -5.25 4.59
N ARG A 7 -8.36 -6.37 5.29
CA ARG A 7 -8.94 -6.56 6.61
C ARG A 7 -8.22 -7.74 7.26
N ASP A 8 -8.65 -8.15 8.45
CA ASP A 8 -8.08 -9.32 9.12
C ASP A 8 -8.66 -10.65 8.58
N ARG A 9 -7.81 -11.42 7.88
CA ARG A 9 -8.20 -12.71 7.29
C ARG A 9 -8.29 -13.84 8.31
N LEU A 10 -7.73 -13.66 9.52
CA LEU A 10 -7.78 -14.65 10.60
C LEU A 10 -9.18 -14.73 11.22
N ILE A 11 -9.95 -13.64 11.14
CA ILE A 11 -11.37 -13.61 11.55
C ILE A 11 -12.34 -13.78 10.36
N ASN A 12 -11.85 -14.33 9.24
CA ASN A 12 -12.58 -14.55 7.99
C ASN A 12 -13.02 -13.28 7.22
N GLU A 13 -12.36 -12.14 7.43
CA GLU A 13 -12.52 -10.99 6.55
C GLU A 13 -11.53 -11.03 5.38
N GLU A 14 -11.97 -11.58 4.25
CA GLU A 14 -11.13 -11.71 3.06
C GLU A 14 -10.87 -10.34 2.39
N HIS A 15 -9.69 -10.19 1.78
CA HIS A 15 -9.34 -9.02 1.00
C HIS A 15 -10.25 -8.82 -0.21
N GLN A 16 -10.53 -7.57 -0.53
CA GLN A 16 -11.35 -7.21 -1.68
C GLN A 16 -10.54 -6.47 -2.73
N LEU A 17 -10.45 -7.06 -3.92
CA LEU A 17 -9.92 -6.42 -5.11
C LEU A 17 -11.00 -5.54 -5.74
N LEU A 18 -10.87 -4.21 -5.63
CA LEU A 18 -11.87 -3.31 -6.20
C LEU A 18 -11.70 -3.21 -7.72
N LYS A 19 -12.69 -3.72 -8.45
CA LYS A 19 -12.71 -3.69 -9.91
C LYS A 19 -13.29 -2.38 -10.46
N PHE A 20 -12.70 -1.93 -11.57
CA PHE A 20 -13.07 -0.79 -12.39
C PHE A 20 -13.53 -1.33 -13.76
N ASP A 21 -14.84 -1.33 -14.03
CA ASP A 21 -15.40 -1.86 -15.28
C ASP A 21 -14.86 -3.26 -15.65
N ARG A 22 -14.88 -4.17 -14.67
CA ARG A 22 -14.36 -5.55 -14.73
C ARG A 22 -12.83 -5.69 -14.83
N LYS A 23 -12.08 -4.60 -14.85
CA LYS A 23 -10.61 -4.57 -14.82
C LYS A 23 -10.09 -4.30 -13.40
N VAL A 24 -8.85 -4.70 -13.14
CA VAL A 24 -8.16 -4.43 -11.86
C VAL A 24 -7.58 -3.02 -11.82
N PHE A 25 -7.14 -2.53 -12.99
CA PHE A 25 -6.57 -1.21 -13.15
C PHE A 25 -7.48 -0.30 -13.96
N THR A 26 -7.48 0.99 -13.60
CA THR A 26 -8.10 2.07 -14.38
C THR A 26 -7.10 3.21 -14.63
N ASN A 27 -7.28 3.89 -15.76
CA ASN A 27 -6.65 5.17 -16.07
C ASN A 27 -7.59 6.37 -15.77
N ASN A 28 -8.82 6.12 -15.30
CA ASN A 28 -9.79 7.16 -15.00
C ASN A 28 -9.69 7.60 -13.52
N PRO A 29 -9.14 8.79 -13.22
CA PRO A 29 -8.97 9.25 -11.84
C PRO A 29 -10.29 9.55 -11.15
N ILE A 30 -11.34 9.93 -11.89
CA ILE A 30 -12.67 10.19 -11.34
C ILE A 30 -13.29 8.87 -10.84
N LEU A 31 -13.21 7.82 -11.65
CA LEU A 31 -13.69 6.50 -11.28
C LEU A 31 -12.91 5.93 -10.08
N PHE A 32 -11.59 6.13 -10.07
CA PHE A 32 -10.75 5.77 -8.94
C PHE A 32 -11.19 6.46 -7.64
N ARG A 33 -11.33 7.79 -7.67
CA ARG A 33 -11.78 8.60 -6.53
C ARG A 33 -13.16 8.16 -6.03
N GLN A 34 -14.10 7.86 -6.94
CA GLN A 34 -15.42 7.39 -6.57
C GLN A 34 -15.39 6.02 -5.87
N LYS A 35 -14.46 5.13 -6.23
CA LYS A 35 -14.27 3.84 -5.55
C LYS A 35 -13.65 4.02 -4.17
N VAL A 36 -12.62 4.87 -4.06
CA VAL A 36 -12.02 5.23 -2.76
C VAL A 36 -13.07 5.82 -1.82
N ALA A 37 -13.91 6.74 -2.30
CA ALA A 37 -14.96 7.36 -1.49
C ALA A 37 -16.05 6.38 -0.98
N LYS A 38 -16.12 5.18 -1.55
CA LYS A 38 -17.06 4.12 -1.13
C LYS A 38 -16.45 3.17 -0.11
N ILE A 39 -15.12 3.17 0.06
CA ILE A 39 -14.47 2.40 1.11
C ILE A 39 -14.94 2.99 2.43
N LYS A 40 -15.63 2.17 3.22
CA LYS A 40 -15.90 2.51 4.61
C LYS A 40 -14.83 1.81 5.43
N ALA A 41 -14.11 2.57 6.25
CA ALA A 41 -13.29 2.01 7.32
C ALA A 41 -14.24 1.36 8.33
N TYR A 42 -14.61 0.11 8.09
CA TYR A 42 -15.49 -0.68 8.95
C TYR A 42 -15.06 -2.14 8.86
N GLY A 43 -14.78 -2.75 10.01
CA GLY A 43 -14.09 -4.03 10.11
C GLY A 43 -12.62 -3.78 10.42
N GLY A 44 -12.16 -4.39 11.51
CA GLY A 44 -10.85 -4.15 12.14
C GLY A 44 -10.88 -4.58 13.61
N GLY A 45 -11.67 -5.63 13.92
CA GLY A 45 -12.13 -5.96 15.27
C GLY A 45 -11.04 -5.84 16.33
N ASP A 46 -10.01 -6.69 16.23
CA ASP A 46 -8.78 -6.63 17.02
C ASP A 46 -7.61 -6.31 16.09
N VAL A 47 -6.79 -5.34 16.48
CA VAL A 47 -5.43 -5.15 15.96
C VAL A 47 -4.63 -6.39 16.34
N PRO A 48 -3.87 -7.09 15.46
CA PRO A 48 -3.32 -6.74 14.12
C PRO A 48 -4.19 -7.03 12.88
N GLU A 49 -3.74 -6.62 11.67
CA GLU A 49 -4.41 -6.87 10.37
C GLU A 49 -3.58 -7.70 9.36
N SER A 50 -4.24 -8.31 8.37
CA SER A 50 -3.60 -9.13 7.31
C SER A 50 -3.02 -8.30 6.16
N SER A 51 -2.23 -7.27 6.46
CA SER A 51 -1.67 -6.37 5.45
C SER A 51 -0.55 -7.01 4.60
N LEU A 52 0.17 -8.02 5.13
CA LEU A 52 1.22 -8.71 4.36
C LEU A 52 0.63 -9.57 3.24
N ASP A 53 -0.44 -10.31 3.52
CA ASP A 53 -1.19 -11.03 2.50
C ASP A 53 -1.77 -10.08 1.43
N ALA A 54 -2.15 -8.86 1.83
CA ALA A 54 -2.65 -7.84 0.90
C ALA A 54 -1.55 -7.31 -0.03
N VAL A 55 -0.34 -7.10 0.49
CA VAL A 55 0.83 -6.73 -0.34
C VAL A 55 1.17 -7.86 -1.31
N MET A 56 1.16 -9.12 -0.86
CA MET A 56 1.38 -10.27 -1.73
C MET A 56 0.32 -10.35 -2.84
N LEU A 57 -0.95 -10.09 -2.51
CA LEU A 57 -2.02 -9.99 -3.50
C LEU A 57 -1.77 -8.84 -4.49
N ALA A 58 -1.30 -7.67 -4.02
CA ALA A 58 -0.98 -6.54 -4.87
C ALA A 58 0.13 -6.88 -5.87
N LEU A 59 1.20 -7.53 -5.41
CA LEU A 59 2.34 -7.95 -6.24
C LEU A 59 1.93 -8.95 -7.33
N ALA A 60 0.91 -9.79 -7.06
CA ALA A 60 0.38 -10.75 -8.02
C ALA A 60 -0.57 -10.13 -9.07
N GLN A 61 -0.89 -8.84 -8.99
CA GLN A 61 -1.77 -8.20 -9.97
C GLN A 61 -1.07 -8.01 -11.32
N PRO A 62 -1.83 -8.02 -12.44
CA PRO A 62 -1.26 -7.93 -13.78
C PRO A 62 -0.83 -6.49 -14.10
N PHE A 63 0.28 -6.04 -13.51
CA PHE A 63 0.92 -4.78 -13.87
C PHE A 63 1.34 -4.80 -15.34
N ASP A 64 1.22 -3.65 -16.00
CA ASP A 64 1.76 -3.46 -17.33
C ASP A 64 3.30 -3.53 -17.26
N LEU A 65 3.90 -4.33 -18.15
CA LEU A 65 5.33 -4.59 -18.16
C LEU A 65 6.15 -3.34 -18.46
N GLU A 66 5.58 -2.41 -19.24
CA GLU A 66 6.23 -1.17 -19.66
C GLU A 66 5.94 0.00 -18.71
N SER A 67 5.19 -0.23 -17.64
CA SER A 67 4.79 0.83 -16.72
C SER A 67 5.66 0.88 -15.47
N ASN A 68 5.93 2.09 -15.01
CA ASN A 68 6.57 2.29 -13.71
C ASN A 68 5.65 1.82 -12.58
N LYS A 69 6.05 0.76 -11.87
CA LYS A 69 5.22 0.11 -10.86
C LYS A 69 5.44 0.73 -9.49
N ALA A 70 4.36 1.26 -8.91
CA ALA A 70 4.35 1.81 -7.57
C ALA A 70 3.26 1.17 -6.70
N ILE A 71 3.58 0.87 -5.46
CA ILE A 71 2.64 0.41 -4.43
C ILE A 71 2.61 1.42 -3.28
N VAL A 72 1.41 1.73 -2.80
CA VAL A 72 1.21 2.53 -1.58
C VAL A 72 0.41 1.68 -0.60
N LEU A 73 1.00 1.36 0.55
CA LEU A 73 0.32 0.70 1.67
C LEU A 73 -0.12 1.78 2.66
N VAL A 74 -1.39 1.78 3.02
CA VAL A 74 -1.98 2.70 4.00
C VAL A 74 -2.65 1.87 5.08
N THR A 75 -2.21 2.00 6.33
CA THR A 75 -2.80 1.32 7.50
C THR A 75 -2.43 2.04 8.79
N ASP A 76 -3.31 2.01 9.78
CA ASP A 76 -3.05 2.44 11.16
C ASP A 76 -2.73 1.27 12.09
N ALA A 77 -2.66 0.03 11.57
CA ALA A 77 -2.47 -1.18 12.34
C ALA A 77 -1.18 -1.95 11.98
N PRO A 78 -0.51 -2.58 12.97
CA PRO A 78 0.56 -3.53 12.72
C PRO A 78 0.08 -4.76 11.93
N PRO A 79 1.00 -5.45 11.22
CA PRO A 79 0.67 -6.65 10.47
C PRO A 79 0.57 -7.88 11.38
N HIS A 80 -0.24 -8.84 10.98
CA HIS A 80 -0.12 -10.21 11.48
C HIS A 80 1.16 -10.88 10.96
N ILE A 81 1.95 -11.43 11.88
CA ILE A 81 3.15 -12.22 11.57
C ILE A 81 3.16 -13.45 12.49
N PRO A 82 2.94 -14.67 11.96
CA PRO A 82 2.58 -14.97 10.58
C PRO A 82 1.15 -14.50 10.24
N ASP A 83 0.95 -14.11 8.99
CA ASP A 83 -0.37 -13.92 8.40
C ASP A 83 -0.94 -15.27 7.91
N LYS A 84 -2.16 -15.28 7.35
CA LYS A 84 -2.83 -16.51 6.89
C LYS A 84 -2.04 -17.26 5.82
N LYS A 85 -1.37 -16.55 4.90
CA LYS A 85 -0.48 -17.16 3.89
C LYS A 85 0.97 -16.76 4.04
N THR A 86 1.23 -15.51 4.41
CA THR A 86 2.56 -14.93 4.49
C THR A 86 3.19 -15.23 5.84
N LYS A 87 4.30 -15.96 5.89
CA LYS A 87 4.85 -16.45 7.15
C LYS A 87 5.71 -15.42 7.88
N ASN A 88 6.38 -14.57 7.12
CA ASN A 88 7.30 -13.57 7.64
C ASN A 88 7.47 -12.42 6.64
N ILE A 89 8.16 -11.36 7.07
CA ILE A 89 8.32 -10.16 6.28
C ILE A 89 9.37 -10.32 5.16
N GLU A 90 10.33 -11.22 5.34
CA GLU A 90 11.39 -11.53 4.39
C GLU A 90 10.83 -12.15 3.09
N GLU A 91 9.75 -12.94 3.19
CA GLU A 91 8.99 -13.43 2.04
C GLU A 91 8.44 -12.29 1.19
N VAL A 92 7.89 -11.24 1.82
CA VAL A 92 7.34 -10.07 1.12
C VAL A 92 8.45 -9.25 0.49
N VAL A 93 9.56 -9.02 1.20
CA VAL A 93 10.73 -8.30 0.64
C VAL A 93 11.23 -9.01 -0.62
N THR A 94 11.37 -10.33 -0.57
CA THR A 94 11.78 -11.14 -1.73
C THR A 94 10.79 -11.03 -2.89
N ALA A 95 9.48 -11.03 -2.59
CA ALA A 95 8.43 -10.88 -3.60
C ALA A 95 8.45 -9.48 -4.25
N ILE A 96 8.68 -8.41 -3.48
CA ILE A 96 8.81 -7.04 -3.99
C ILE A 96 9.97 -6.96 -4.98
N GLN A 97 11.14 -7.51 -4.61
CA GLN A 97 12.33 -7.53 -5.46
C GLN A 97 12.11 -8.34 -6.75
N THR A 98 11.49 -9.51 -6.64
CA THR A 98 11.25 -10.40 -7.78
C THR A 98 10.24 -9.82 -8.77
N THR A 99 9.22 -9.12 -8.29
CA THR A 99 8.17 -8.51 -9.13
C THR A 99 8.69 -7.28 -9.90
N GLY A 100 9.81 -6.70 -9.46
CA GLY A 100 10.39 -5.50 -10.06
C GLY A 100 9.54 -4.26 -9.81
N ILE A 101 9.01 -4.10 -8.59
CA ILE A 101 8.37 -2.84 -8.20
C ILE A 101 9.45 -1.77 -8.03
N GLU A 102 9.27 -0.61 -8.64
CA GLU A 102 10.26 0.48 -8.59
C GLU A 102 10.08 1.36 -7.36
N GLN A 103 8.84 1.47 -6.87
CA GLN A 103 8.49 2.38 -5.78
C GLN A 103 7.54 1.73 -4.77
N PHE A 104 7.88 1.84 -3.50
CA PHE A 104 7.03 1.38 -2.41
C PHE A 104 6.88 2.47 -1.35
N TYR A 105 5.65 2.86 -1.06
CA TYR A 105 5.36 3.91 -0.09
C TYR A 105 4.53 3.35 1.05
N LEU A 106 4.91 3.70 2.27
CA LEU A 106 4.22 3.33 3.49
C LEU A 106 3.54 4.57 4.07
N VAL A 107 2.26 4.48 4.40
CA VAL A 107 1.55 5.47 5.20
C VAL A 107 1.05 4.75 6.44
N ILE A 108 1.83 4.82 7.51
CA ILE A 108 1.67 4.00 8.72
C ILE A 108 1.85 4.84 9.99
N ALA A 109 1.45 4.31 11.14
CA ALA A 109 1.81 4.89 12.43
C ALA A 109 3.31 4.65 12.71
N THR A 110 4.20 5.51 12.21
CA THR A 110 5.67 5.28 12.28
C THR A 110 6.22 5.33 13.70
N GLN A 111 5.50 5.98 14.62
CA GLN A 111 5.83 6.07 16.03
C GLN A 111 5.42 4.82 16.83
N ASP A 112 4.58 3.97 16.26
CA ASP A 112 4.16 2.72 16.88
C ASP A 112 5.22 1.62 16.66
N ALA A 113 5.65 0.98 17.75
CA ALA A 113 6.74 0.01 17.72
C ALA A 113 6.37 -1.26 16.93
N GLU A 114 5.10 -1.67 16.98
CA GLU A 114 4.62 -2.85 16.25
C GLU A 114 4.54 -2.56 14.74
N SER A 115 4.13 -1.34 14.37
CA SER A 115 4.09 -0.87 12.99
C SER A 115 5.46 -0.62 12.36
N GLN A 116 6.52 -0.40 13.14
CA GLN A 116 7.89 -0.21 12.60
C GLN A 116 8.39 -1.43 11.80
N VAL A 117 7.80 -2.60 12.01
CA VAL A 117 8.14 -3.80 11.24
C VAL A 117 7.99 -3.57 9.73
N TYR A 118 7.01 -2.77 9.28
CA TYR A 118 6.81 -2.45 7.87
C TYR A 118 8.01 -1.75 7.22
N LEU A 119 8.83 -1.03 7.99
CA LEU A 119 10.01 -0.34 7.46
C LEU A 119 11.01 -1.32 6.82
N LYS A 120 11.02 -2.58 7.26
CA LYS A 120 11.84 -3.64 6.65
C LYS A 120 11.45 -3.89 5.18
N LEU A 121 10.20 -3.63 4.78
CA LEU A 121 9.76 -3.75 3.38
C LEU A 121 10.54 -2.81 2.44
N LEU A 122 11.05 -1.70 2.96
CA LEU A 122 11.82 -0.72 2.19
C LEU A 122 13.28 -1.16 1.96
N SER A 123 13.77 -2.20 2.62
CA SER A 123 15.16 -2.66 2.48
C SER A 123 15.51 -3.14 1.06
N GLY A 124 14.51 -3.51 0.26
CA GLY A 124 14.68 -4.06 -1.09
C GLY A 124 14.15 -3.19 -2.23
N VAL A 125 13.66 -1.98 -1.94
CA VAL A 125 12.96 -1.15 -2.94
C VAL A 125 13.12 0.34 -2.62
N LYS A 126 13.17 1.18 -3.66
CA LYS A 126 13.16 2.63 -3.45
C LYS A 126 11.82 3.03 -2.85
N GLY A 127 11.84 3.69 -1.70
CA GLY A 127 10.60 3.98 -1.00
C GLY A 127 10.75 4.93 0.16
N MET A 128 9.61 5.36 0.69
CA MET A 128 9.53 6.25 1.85
C MET A 128 8.36 5.85 2.73
N ALA A 129 8.55 6.00 4.03
CA ALA A 129 7.47 5.91 5.01
C ALA A 129 7.01 7.29 5.44
N PHE A 130 5.70 7.44 5.58
CA PHE A 130 5.01 8.65 5.99
C PHE A 130 4.20 8.33 7.23
N ASP A 131 4.32 9.21 8.22
CA ASP A 131 3.57 9.07 9.45
C ASP A 131 2.10 9.43 9.21
N LEU A 132 1.20 8.50 9.55
CA LEU A 132 -0.23 8.73 9.56
C LEU A 132 -0.61 9.72 10.68
N GLY A 133 0.06 9.57 11.83
CA GLY A 133 -0.15 10.38 13.03
C GLY A 133 -1.55 10.30 13.66
N LYS A 134 -1.85 11.22 14.57
CA LYS A 134 -3.15 11.34 15.26
C LYS A 134 -3.79 12.72 15.00
N GLY A 135 -5.12 12.77 14.87
CA GLY A 135 -5.93 14.01 14.82
C GLY A 135 -6.12 14.66 13.43
N ASP A 136 -6.62 15.90 13.43
CA ASP A 136 -7.02 16.69 12.23
C ASP A 136 -5.87 17.02 11.25
N ASP A 137 -4.64 16.67 11.59
CA ASP A 137 -3.43 16.97 10.81
C ASP A 137 -3.16 15.99 9.65
N PHE A 138 -4.04 14.99 9.44
CA PHE A 138 -3.89 14.06 8.32
C PHE A 138 -3.92 14.79 6.96
N CYS A 139 -4.74 15.82 6.80
CA CYS A 139 -4.80 16.61 5.56
C CYS A 139 -3.46 17.32 5.25
N SER A 140 -2.82 17.90 6.27
CA SER A 140 -1.51 18.53 6.16
C SER A 140 -0.42 17.51 5.77
N ARG A 141 -0.45 16.33 6.40
CA ARG A 141 0.47 15.22 6.10
C ARG A 141 0.24 14.61 4.72
N ALA A 142 -1.01 14.46 4.30
CA ALA A 142 -1.38 14.00 2.97
C ALA A 142 -0.96 15.00 1.88
N GLU A 143 -1.01 16.30 2.14
CA GLU A 143 -0.44 17.31 1.23
C GLU A 143 1.09 17.22 1.17
N ASN A 144 1.77 16.95 2.28
CA ASN A 144 3.22 16.68 2.26
C ASN A 144 3.55 15.40 1.48
N PHE A 145 2.78 14.32 1.67
CA PHE A 145 2.90 13.09 0.89
C PHE A 145 2.72 13.36 -0.61
N LYS A 146 1.65 14.09 -0.99
CA LYS A 146 1.38 14.50 -2.36
C LYS A 146 2.51 15.35 -2.94
N ARG A 147 3.07 16.29 -2.17
CA ARG A 147 4.23 17.09 -2.60
C ARG A 147 5.46 16.22 -2.84
N THR A 148 5.71 15.25 -1.97
CA THR A 148 6.82 14.30 -2.13
C THR A 148 6.61 13.43 -3.37
N LEU A 149 5.42 12.87 -3.58
CA LEU A 149 5.10 12.11 -4.79
C LEU A 149 5.23 12.97 -6.06
N MET A 150 4.74 14.21 -6.05
CA MET A 150 4.85 15.15 -7.17
C MET A 150 6.31 15.52 -7.46
N SER A 151 7.12 15.71 -6.42
CA SER A 151 8.56 15.99 -6.53
C SER A 151 9.32 14.81 -7.11
N LEU A 152 9.01 13.59 -6.64
CA LEU A 152 9.57 12.36 -7.18
C LEU A 152 9.16 12.15 -8.64
N GLY A 153 7.88 12.34 -8.97
CA GLY A 153 7.39 12.27 -10.35
C GLY A 153 8.05 13.28 -11.28
N LYS A 154 8.27 14.52 -10.82
CA LYS A 154 9.04 15.53 -11.58
C LYS A 154 10.49 15.11 -11.78
N THR A 155 11.15 14.66 -10.72
CA THR A 155 12.55 14.21 -10.78
C THR A 155 12.74 13.06 -11.78
N ILE A 156 11.80 12.12 -11.81
CA ILE A 156 11.80 11.00 -12.76
C ILE A 156 11.57 11.52 -14.19
N SER A 157 10.59 12.39 -14.39
CA SER A 157 10.30 12.97 -15.73
C SER A 157 11.46 13.79 -16.30
N THR A 158 12.32 14.38 -15.46
CA THR A 158 13.52 15.11 -15.92
C THR A 158 14.73 14.21 -16.14
N ALA A 159 14.82 13.04 -15.50
CA ALA A 159 15.93 12.11 -15.65
C ALA A 159 15.80 11.19 -16.89
N THR A 160 14.62 11.15 -17.53
CA THR A 160 14.34 10.35 -18.74
C THR A 160 14.33 11.18 -20.03
N ARG A 161 14.96 12.37 -20.03
CA ARG A 161 15.06 13.25 -21.21
C ARG A 161 16.49 13.46 -21.66
#